data_AF-A0A9X0D3T9-F1
#
_entry.id   AF-A0A9X0D3T9-F1
#
_cell.length_a   1.000
_cell.length_b   1.000
_cell.length_c   1.000
_cell.angle_alpha   90.00
_cell.angle_beta   90.00
_cell.angle_gamma   90.00
#
_symmetry.space_group_name_H-M   'P 1'
#
loop_
_entity.id
_entity.type
_entity.pdbx_description
1 polymer ?
#
loop_
_entity_poly.entity_id
_entity_poly.type
_entity_poly.pdbx_seq_one_letter_code
_entity_poly.pdbx_strand_id
1 'polypeptide(L)'
;MSLASLLPAPLHVTYRERDEDEDLEKAYKELKVLALKKEPPPYGQRHGWIPRKLEDFGDGGAFPEIHVAQYPLDMGRKKKPASSTNALPVQLDSQGRVKYDALVKQGKNKVVHSRFQDLVPVHLKDEGDPELDKPSEEDIEETTRKTREALEKEVTTRIAAAQPTQAAQKPQAAQYIRYTPSQQGIAYNSGAKQRVIRMVEMQKDPMEPPRFKTNKKIPRGPPSPPAPVMHSPSRKVTVKEQQEWKIPPCISNWKNAKGYTIPLDKRLAADGRGLQDPHINDKFAKLAEALYIADRKAREAVEMRAQLEKKVAQRDKEKKELKLVELAQKAREERAGIRTTATDRTDEEKREGPASS
;
A
#
# COMPACT_ATOMS: atom_id res chain seq x y z
N MET A 1 -61.02 13.80 28.15
CA MET A 1 -60.78 15.18 27.68
C MET A 1 -59.35 15.53 28.05
N SER A 2 -58.40 15.47 27.11
CA SER A 2 -56.98 15.76 27.41
C SER A 2 -56.67 17.23 27.15
N LEU A 3 -55.76 17.79 27.95
CA LEU A 3 -55.30 19.19 27.90
C LEU A 3 -54.73 19.61 26.53
N ALA A 4 -54.40 18.65 25.65
CA ALA A 4 -53.84 18.90 24.34
C ALA A 4 -54.84 19.52 23.34
N SER A 5 -56.16 19.40 23.55
CA SER A 5 -57.16 19.96 22.65
C SER A 5 -57.53 21.42 22.94
N LEU A 6 -57.00 22.00 24.03
CA LEU A 6 -57.30 23.36 24.50
C LEU A 6 -56.19 24.37 24.18
N LEU A 7 -55.08 23.93 23.57
CA LEU A 7 -53.97 24.82 23.22
C LEU A 7 -53.97 25.12 21.71
N PRO A 8 -53.68 26.37 21.30
CA PRO A 8 -53.58 26.74 19.90
C PRO A 8 -52.40 26.02 19.22
N ALA A 9 -52.57 25.71 17.93
CA ALA A 9 -51.57 24.99 17.16
C ALA A 9 -50.21 25.74 17.15
N PRO A 10 -49.07 25.04 17.30
CA PRO A 10 -47.77 25.69 17.36
C PRO A 10 -47.44 26.41 16.05
N LEU A 11 -47.08 27.69 16.15
CA LEU A 11 -46.79 28.59 15.02
C LEU A 11 -45.51 28.26 14.25
N HIS A 12 -44.62 27.43 14.81
CA HIS A 12 -43.38 27.03 14.16
C HIS A 12 -43.30 25.51 14.00
N VAL A 13 -43.54 25.05 12.77
CA VAL A 13 -43.21 23.69 12.32
C VAL A 13 -41.75 23.68 11.91
N THR A 14 -40.88 23.08 12.73
CA THR A 14 -39.51 22.81 12.32
C THR A 14 -39.50 21.62 11.37
N TYR A 15 -39.12 21.88 10.12
CA TYR A 15 -38.63 20.91 9.13
C TYR A 15 -39.57 19.72 8.85
N ARG A 16 -40.51 19.92 7.92
CA ARG A 16 -41.03 18.82 7.08
C ARG A 16 -40.13 18.75 5.85
N GLU A 17 -39.37 17.67 5.69
CA GLU A 17 -38.95 17.26 4.35
C GLU A 17 -40.24 17.11 3.53
N ARG A 18 -40.27 17.79 2.39
CA ARG A 18 -41.39 17.71 1.47
C ARG A 18 -41.25 16.36 0.79
N ASP A 19 -42.05 15.39 1.21
CA ASP A 19 -42.12 14.05 0.61
C ASP A 19 -42.77 14.15 -0.79
N GLU A 20 -42.05 14.74 -1.74
CA GLU A 20 -42.46 14.84 -3.14
C GLU A 20 -42.69 13.44 -3.76
N ASP A 21 -42.05 12.41 -3.19
CA ASP A 21 -42.19 11.01 -3.60
C ASP A 21 -43.56 10.41 -3.24
N GLU A 22 -44.15 10.74 -2.09
CA GLU A 22 -45.46 10.19 -1.67
C GLU A 22 -46.61 10.77 -2.49
N ASP A 23 -46.53 12.05 -2.85
CA ASP A 23 -47.54 12.74 -3.67
C ASP A 23 -47.48 12.25 -5.13
N LEU A 24 -46.28 11.95 -5.65
CA LEU A 24 -46.10 11.33 -6.96
C LEU A 24 -46.62 9.89 -6.99
N GLU A 25 -46.41 9.12 -5.92
CA GLU A 25 -46.92 7.75 -5.80
C GLU A 25 -48.45 7.70 -5.76
N LYS A 26 -49.09 8.64 -5.06
CA LYS A 26 -50.55 8.79 -5.05
C LYS A 26 -51.09 9.16 -6.42
N ALA A 27 -50.48 10.13 -7.10
CA ALA A 27 -50.87 10.52 -8.46
C ALA A 27 -50.71 9.36 -9.46
N TYR A 28 -49.67 8.54 -9.33
CA TYR A 28 -49.45 7.35 -10.15
C TYR A 28 -50.49 6.25 -9.88
N LYS A 29 -50.91 6.09 -8.62
CA LYS A 29 -51.98 5.17 -8.21
C LYS A 29 -53.34 5.61 -8.78
N GLU A 30 -53.66 6.89 -8.71
CA GLU A 30 -54.92 7.43 -9.22
C GLU A 30 -55.01 7.37 -10.76
N LEU A 31 -53.91 7.63 -11.48
CA LEU A 31 -53.85 7.47 -12.94
C LEU A 31 -54.02 6.01 -13.40
N LYS A 32 -53.65 5.02 -12.59
CA LYS A 32 -53.72 3.59 -12.95
C LYS A 32 -55.14 3.01 -12.91
N VAL A 33 -56.09 3.69 -12.27
CA VAL A 33 -57.46 3.20 -12.06
C VAL A 33 -58.39 3.52 -13.26
N LEU A 34 -58.01 4.41 -14.18
CA LEU A 34 -58.87 4.87 -15.28
C LEU A 34 -58.58 4.26 -16.67
N ALA A 35 -57.72 3.24 -16.76
CA ALA A 35 -57.54 2.49 -18.01
C ALA A 35 -58.65 1.44 -18.17
N LEU A 36 -59.63 1.69 -19.06
CA LEU A 36 -60.61 0.71 -19.52
C LEU A 36 -59.88 -0.53 -20.09
N LYS A 37 -59.73 -1.58 -19.29
CA LYS A 37 -59.17 -2.86 -19.74
C LYS A 37 -60.18 -3.52 -20.67
N LYS A 38 -59.82 -3.68 -21.94
CA LYS A 38 -60.57 -4.50 -22.88
C LYS A 38 -60.32 -5.97 -22.53
N GLU A 39 -61.27 -6.61 -21.87
CA GLU A 39 -61.16 -8.02 -21.51
C GLU A 39 -61.58 -8.90 -22.70
N PRO A 40 -60.85 -10.00 -22.97
CA PRO A 40 -61.22 -10.95 -24.00
C PRO A 40 -62.52 -11.68 -23.61
N PRO A 41 -63.35 -12.12 -24.57
CA PRO A 41 -64.52 -12.96 -24.26
C PRO A 41 -64.10 -14.20 -23.45
N PRO A 42 -64.98 -14.75 -22.59
CA PRO A 42 -64.66 -15.94 -21.81
C PRO A 42 -64.46 -17.18 -22.69
N TYR A 43 -63.81 -18.20 -22.15
CA TYR A 43 -63.58 -19.48 -22.84
C TYR A 43 -64.90 -20.09 -23.33
N GLY A 44 -64.94 -20.59 -24.56
CA GLY A 44 -66.15 -21.10 -25.22
C GLY A 44 -67.01 -20.06 -25.94
N GLN A 45 -66.80 -18.75 -25.71
CA GLN A 45 -67.47 -17.66 -26.43
C GLN A 45 -66.55 -16.94 -27.44
N ARG A 46 -65.42 -17.55 -27.79
CA ARG A 46 -64.41 -16.95 -28.68
C ARG A 46 -64.55 -17.34 -30.16
N HIS A 47 -65.61 -18.06 -30.53
CA HIS A 47 -65.85 -18.45 -31.92
C HIS A 47 -66.04 -17.22 -32.82
N GLY A 48 -65.19 -17.11 -33.86
CA GLY A 48 -65.20 -16.00 -34.82
C GLY A 48 -64.51 -14.71 -34.33
N TRP A 49 -64.00 -14.69 -33.10
CA TRP A 49 -63.21 -13.57 -32.57
C TRP A 49 -61.73 -13.80 -32.84
N ILE A 50 -61.01 -12.77 -33.31
CA ILE A 50 -59.59 -12.87 -33.65
C ILE A 50 -58.84 -11.68 -33.02
N PRO A 51 -57.97 -11.91 -32.02
CA PRO A 51 -57.19 -10.85 -31.41
C PRO A 51 -56.08 -10.40 -32.38
N ARG A 52 -56.01 -9.10 -32.67
CA ARG A 52 -55.01 -8.51 -33.58
C ARG A 52 -54.09 -7.52 -32.88
N LYS A 53 -54.58 -6.83 -31.86
CA LYS A 53 -53.83 -5.85 -31.06
C LYS A 53 -53.35 -6.48 -29.75
N LEU A 54 -52.30 -5.89 -29.15
CA LEU A 54 -51.82 -6.31 -27.83
C LEU A 54 -52.90 -6.18 -26.74
N GLU A 55 -53.77 -5.17 -26.86
CA GLU A 55 -54.88 -4.91 -25.94
C GLU A 55 -55.99 -5.96 -26.01
N ASP A 56 -56.13 -6.67 -27.14
CA ASP A 56 -57.17 -7.70 -27.29
C ASP A 56 -56.91 -8.93 -26.40
N PHE A 57 -55.69 -9.07 -25.86
CA PHE A 57 -55.30 -10.16 -24.97
C PHE A 57 -55.55 -9.85 -23.48
N GLY A 58 -55.99 -8.64 -23.11
CA GLY A 58 -56.20 -8.26 -21.71
C GLY A 58 -54.91 -8.35 -20.88
N ASP A 59 -54.85 -9.31 -19.94
CA ASP A 59 -53.66 -9.59 -19.11
C ASP A 59 -52.60 -10.48 -19.82
N GLY A 60 -52.83 -10.79 -21.10
CA GLY A 60 -51.96 -11.61 -21.94
C GLY A 60 -52.49 -13.03 -22.14
N GLY A 61 -51.63 -13.88 -22.67
CA GLY A 61 -51.98 -15.26 -23.05
C GLY A 61 -52.48 -15.36 -24.50
N ALA A 62 -52.08 -16.44 -25.18
CA ALA A 62 -52.57 -16.76 -26.52
C ALA A 62 -53.65 -17.84 -26.42
N PHE A 63 -54.70 -17.73 -27.23
CA PHE A 63 -55.84 -18.64 -27.20
C PHE A 63 -55.64 -19.78 -28.20
N PRO A 64 -55.41 -21.03 -27.74
CA PRO A 64 -55.14 -22.14 -28.65
C PRO A 64 -56.36 -22.53 -29.50
N GLU A 65 -57.57 -22.18 -29.07
CA GLU A 65 -58.83 -22.40 -29.81
C GLU A 65 -58.95 -21.53 -31.08
N ILE A 66 -58.15 -20.47 -31.19
CA ILE A 66 -58.11 -19.59 -32.36
C ILE A 66 -56.89 -19.98 -33.19
N HIS A 67 -57.11 -20.63 -34.34
CA HIS A 67 -56.05 -21.15 -35.23
C HIS A 67 -55.37 -20.03 -36.06
N VAL A 68 -54.94 -18.98 -35.38
CA VAL A 68 -54.18 -17.85 -35.95
C VAL A 68 -52.95 -17.63 -35.08
N ALA A 69 -51.81 -17.29 -35.70
CA ALA A 69 -50.60 -16.96 -34.97
C ALA A 69 -50.81 -15.69 -34.11
N GLN A 70 -50.84 -15.88 -32.81
CA GLN A 70 -51.05 -14.84 -31.81
C GLN A 70 -49.71 -14.51 -31.14
N TYR A 71 -49.46 -13.23 -30.89
CA TYR A 71 -48.21 -12.76 -30.32
C TYR A 71 -48.46 -11.82 -29.12
N PRO A 72 -48.94 -12.34 -27.97
CA PRO A 72 -49.02 -11.55 -26.74
C PRO A 72 -47.63 -11.00 -26.39
N LEU A 73 -47.54 -9.70 -26.07
CA LEU A 73 -46.28 -9.00 -25.77
C LEU A 73 -45.19 -9.14 -26.88
N ASP A 74 -45.60 -9.30 -28.14
CA ASP A 74 -44.70 -9.53 -29.29
C ASP A 74 -43.80 -10.78 -29.17
N MET A 75 -44.13 -11.70 -28.25
CA MET A 75 -43.43 -12.95 -28.06
C MET A 75 -43.60 -13.86 -29.28
N GLY A 76 -42.56 -14.57 -29.71
CA GLY A 76 -42.62 -15.51 -30.85
C GLY A 76 -42.52 -14.87 -32.24
N ARG A 77 -42.50 -13.53 -32.34
CA ARG A 77 -42.17 -12.85 -33.59
C ARG A 77 -40.68 -12.99 -33.89
N LYS A 78 -40.32 -13.26 -35.15
CA LYS A 78 -38.93 -13.12 -35.61
C LYS A 78 -38.56 -11.63 -35.56
N LYS A 79 -37.81 -11.22 -34.54
CA LYS A 79 -37.34 -9.84 -34.40
C LYS A 79 -36.50 -9.46 -35.63
N LYS A 80 -36.80 -8.33 -36.28
CA LYS A 80 -35.94 -7.75 -37.32
C LYS A 80 -34.94 -6.79 -36.65
N PRO A 81 -33.62 -6.87 -36.90
CA PRO A 81 -32.94 -7.78 -37.83
C PRO A 81 -32.90 -9.22 -37.30
N ALA A 82 -33.14 -10.17 -38.19
CA ALA A 82 -33.21 -11.62 -37.92
C ALA A 82 -31.84 -12.28 -37.61
N SER A 83 -30.81 -11.47 -37.32
CA SER A 83 -29.43 -11.92 -37.10
C SER A 83 -28.74 -11.01 -36.09
N SER A 84 -28.38 -11.58 -34.95
CA SER A 84 -27.41 -11.08 -33.96
C SER A 84 -27.55 -9.63 -33.50
N THR A 85 -28.49 -9.34 -32.60
CA THR A 85 -28.28 -8.21 -31.69
C THR A 85 -27.17 -8.58 -30.71
N ASN A 86 -26.11 -7.77 -30.59
CA ASN A 86 -25.02 -7.97 -29.62
C ASN A 86 -25.44 -7.75 -28.15
N ALA A 87 -26.74 -7.56 -27.90
CA ALA A 87 -27.29 -7.38 -26.57
C ALA A 87 -27.46 -8.73 -25.87
N LEU A 88 -26.96 -8.82 -24.63
CA LEU A 88 -27.26 -9.94 -23.75
C LEU A 88 -28.76 -9.93 -23.39
N PRO A 89 -29.41 -11.11 -23.29
CA PRO A 89 -30.81 -11.18 -22.91
C PRO A 89 -31.00 -10.65 -21.49
N VAL A 90 -32.04 -9.83 -21.29
CA VAL A 90 -32.41 -9.33 -19.96
C VAL A 90 -32.92 -10.50 -19.13
N GLN A 91 -32.21 -10.83 -18.05
CA GLN A 91 -32.58 -11.90 -17.14
C GLN A 91 -33.29 -11.33 -15.90
N LEU A 92 -34.27 -12.07 -15.38
CA LEU A 92 -34.98 -11.74 -14.15
C LEU A 92 -34.53 -12.68 -13.01
N ASP A 93 -34.61 -12.21 -11.77
CA ASP A 93 -34.49 -13.05 -10.58
C ASP A 93 -35.82 -13.71 -10.21
N SER A 94 -35.79 -14.60 -9.20
CA SER A 94 -36.99 -15.29 -8.70
C SER A 94 -38.03 -14.34 -8.13
N GLN A 95 -37.64 -13.10 -7.81
CA GLN A 95 -38.52 -12.03 -7.30
C GLN A 95 -38.98 -11.09 -8.41
N GLY A 96 -38.63 -11.35 -9.68
CA GLY A 96 -39.00 -10.53 -10.83
C GLY A 96 -38.18 -9.25 -11.01
N ARG A 97 -37.08 -9.06 -10.27
CA ARG A 97 -36.16 -7.93 -10.47
C ARG A 97 -35.18 -8.23 -11.60
N VAL A 98 -34.81 -7.19 -12.35
CA VAL A 98 -33.84 -7.31 -13.45
C VAL A 98 -32.44 -7.60 -12.90
N LYS A 99 -31.81 -8.67 -13.39
CA LYS A 99 -30.45 -9.09 -13.02
C LYS A 99 -29.39 -8.31 -13.81
N TYR A 100 -29.13 -7.07 -13.39
CA TYR A 100 -28.01 -6.28 -13.92
C TYR A 100 -26.63 -6.92 -13.63
N ASP A 101 -26.57 -7.79 -12.63
CA ASP A 101 -25.39 -8.60 -12.28
C ASP A 101 -24.89 -9.50 -13.43
N ALA A 102 -25.76 -9.86 -14.38
CA ALA A 102 -25.37 -10.63 -15.57
C ALA A 102 -24.32 -9.91 -16.45
N LEU A 103 -24.27 -8.57 -16.42
CA LEU A 103 -23.24 -7.80 -17.11
C LEU A 103 -21.87 -7.95 -16.44
N VAL A 104 -21.86 -7.97 -15.10
CA VAL A 104 -20.62 -8.06 -14.31
C VAL A 104 -20.05 -9.48 -14.35
N LYS A 105 -20.92 -10.49 -14.28
CA LYS A 105 -20.54 -11.91 -14.25
C LYS A 105 -20.19 -12.49 -15.63
N GLN A 106 -19.97 -11.65 -16.63
CA GLN A 106 -19.72 -12.09 -18.00
C GLN A 106 -18.56 -13.10 -18.06
N GLY A 107 -18.88 -14.33 -18.50
CA GLY A 107 -17.92 -15.41 -18.71
C GLY A 107 -17.45 -16.15 -17.45
N LYS A 108 -18.06 -15.94 -16.27
CA LYS A 108 -17.64 -16.62 -15.03
C LYS A 108 -18.82 -17.02 -14.14
N ASN A 109 -18.83 -18.29 -13.74
CA ASN A 109 -19.68 -18.81 -12.67
C ASN A 109 -19.06 -18.50 -11.29
N LYS A 110 -18.66 -17.25 -11.06
CA LYS A 110 -18.08 -16.80 -9.79
C LYS A 110 -19.08 -15.93 -9.04
N VAL A 111 -19.06 -16.03 -7.72
CA VAL A 111 -19.79 -15.10 -6.85
C VAL A 111 -19.15 -13.73 -7.00
N VAL A 112 -19.97 -12.74 -7.33
CA VAL A 112 -19.59 -11.33 -7.42
C VAL A 112 -20.67 -10.54 -6.69
N HIS A 113 -20.24 -9.68 -5.77
CA HIS A 113 -21.10 -8.76 -5.05
C HIS A 113 -21.29 -7.51 -5.92
N SER A 114 -22.54 -7.22 -6.24
CA SER A 114 -22.93 -6.13 -7.16
C SER A 114 -24.17 -5.40 -6.70
N ARG A 115 -24.86 -5.90 -5.67
CA ARG A 115 -26.12 -5.35 -5.18
C ARG A 115 -25.87 -4.51 -3.95
N PHE A 116 -26.66 -3.45 -3.74
CA PHE A 116 -26.62 -2.69 -2.49
C PHE A 116 -26.92 -3.55 -1.26
N GLN A 117 -27.72 -4.62 -1.42
CA GLN A 117 -27.97 -5.59 -0.34
C GLN A 117 -26.68 -6.24 0.18
N ASP A 118 -25.64 -6.38 -0.67
CA ASP A 118 -24.34 -6.93 -0.28
C ASP A 118 -23.50 -5.92 0.55
N LEU A 119 -23.85 -4.63 0.52
CA LEU A 119 -23.19 -3.56 1.31
C LEU A 119 -23.80 -3.39 2.70
N VAL A 120 -25.04 -3.85 2.90
CA VAL A 120 -25.74 -3.69 4.16
C VAL A 120 -25.12 -4.63 5.18
N PRO A 121 -24.67 -4.13 6.34
CA PRO A 121 -24.08 -4.99 7.37
C PRO A 121 -25.13 -5.98 7.87
N VAL A 122 -24.75 -7.25 7.95
CA VAL A 122 -25.57 -8.28 8.58
C VAL A 122 -25.38 -8.14 10.09
N HIS A 123 -26.47 -7.85 10.80
CA HIS A 123 -26.46 -7.82 12.26
C HIS A 123 -26.40 -9.26 12.79
N LEU A 124 -25.35 -9.58 13.55
CA LEU A 124 -25.24 -10.84 14.30
C LEU A 124 -26.35 -10.84 15.36
N LYS A 125 -27.19 -11.87 15.35
CA LYS A 125 -28.36 -11.92 16.23
C LYS A 125 -28.07 -12.60 17.56
N ASP A 126 -27.14 -13.55 17.61
CA ASP A 126 -26.74 -14.23 18.86
C ASP A 126 -25.27 -14.73 18.83
N GLU A 127 -24.63 -14.87 19.99
CA GLU A 127 -23.31 -15.52 20.12
C GLU A 127 -23.49 -17.05 19.98
N GLY A 128 -23.20 -17.60 18.79
CA GLY A 128 -23.26 -19.04 18.51
C GLY A 128 -24.09 -19.46 17.29
N ASP A 129 -24.25 -18.59 16.29
CA ASP A 129 -24.97 -18.92 15.06
C ASP A 129 -24.26 -20.08 14.30
N PRO A 130 -24.95 -21.22 14.05
CA PRO A 130 -24.35 -22.39 13.40
C PRO A 130 -24.00 -22.17 11.91
N GLU A 131 -24.42 -21.04 11.33
CA GLU A 131 -24.03 -20.63 9.97
C GLU A 131 -22.60 -20.05 9.91
N LEU A 132 -22.10 -19.55 11.04
CA LEU A 132 -20.74 -18.98 11.16
C LEU A 132 -19.73 -19.99 11.69
N ASP A 133 -20.18 -21.17 12.09
CA ASP A 133 -19.30 -22.25 12.50
C ASP A 133 -18.41 -22.71 11.35
N LYS A 134 -17.22 -23.17 11.70
CA LYS A 134 -16.34 -23.82 10.72
C LYS A 134 -17.04 -25.09 10.21
N PRO A 135 -16.77 -25.48 8.95
CA PRO A 135 -17.19 -26.80 8.47
C PRO A 135 -16.76 -27.92 9.42
N SER A 136 -17.42 -29.07 9.34
CA SER A 136 -17.11 -30.21 10.20
C SER A 136 -15.66 -30.65 10.04
N GLU A 137 -15.07 -31.23 11.09
CA GLU A 137 -13.68 -31.71 11.04
C GLU A 137 -13.49 -32.75 9.91
N GLU A 138 -14.49 -33.60 9.66
CA GLU A 138 -14.48 -34.57 8.58
C GLU A 138 -14.42 -33.90 7.19
N ASP A 139 -15.17 -32.82 6.97
CA ASP A 139 -15.12 -32.04 5.73
C ASP A 139 -13.76 -31.34 5.54
N ILE A 140 -13.18 -30.86 6.63
CA ILE A 140 -11.85 -30.23 6.64
C ILE A 140 -10.79 -31.27 6.26
N GLU A 141 -10.83 -32.46 6.84
CA GLU A 141 -9.91 -33.55 6.50
C GLU A 141 -10.09 -33.99 5.04
N GLU A 142 -11.32 -34.11 4.56
CA GLU A 142 -11.59 -34.52 3.18
C GLU A 142 -11.10 -33.46 2.17
N THR A 143 -11.38 -32.18 2.41
CA THR A 143 -10.92 -31.06 1.56
C THR A 143 -9.41 -30.91 1.61
N THR A 144 -8.79 -31.12 2.78
CA THR A 144 -7.34 -31.12 2.94
C THR A 144 -6.71 -32.25 2.15
N ARG A 145 -7.24 -33.47 2.23
CA ARG A 145 -6.76 -34.62 1.43
C ARG A 145 -6.87 -34.35 -0.06
N LYS A 146 -8.04 -33.90 -0.54
CA LYS A 146 -8.26 -33.56 -1.96
C LYS A 146 -7.30 -32.48 -2.44
N THR A 147 -7.09 -31.43 -1.65
CA THR A 147 -6.21 -30.32 -2.00
C THR A 147 -4.75 -30.76 -2.00
N ARG A 148 -4.33 -31.56 -1.00
CA ARG A 148 -2.99 -32.13 -0.92
C ARG A 148 -2.68 -33.00 -2.14
N GLU A 149 -3.56 -33.93 -2.50
CA GLU A 149 -3.37 -34.79 -3.68
C GLU A 149 -3.28 -33.99 -4.98
N ALA A 150 -4.07 -32.91 -5.11
CA ALA A 150 -4.01 -32.03 -6.27
C ALA A 150 -2.67 -31.26 -6.35
N LEU A 151 -2.20 -30.73 -5.23
CA LEU A 151 -0.92 -30.02 -5.15
C LEU A 151 0.27 -30.96 -5.37
N GLU A 152 0.22 -32.18 -4.82
CA GLU A 152 1.25 -33.20 -5.05
C GLU A 152 1.36 -33.55 -6.56
N LYS A 153 0.24 -33.64 -7.30
CA LYS A 153 0.25 -33.83 -8.76
C LYS A 153 0.89 -32.66 -9.52
N GLU A 154 0.66 -31.42 -9.10
CA GLU A 154 1.30 -30.27 -9.74
C GLU A 154 2.79 -30.21 -9.42
N VAL A 155 3.16 -30.44 -8.15
CA VAL A 155 4.55 -30.44 -7.68
C VAL A 155 5.37 -31.55 -8.34
N THR A 156 4.83 -32.77 -8.44
CA THR A 156 5.51 -33.88 -9.14
C THR A 156 5.79 -33.54 -10.61
N THR A 157 4.86 -32.85 -11.28
CA THR A 157 5.08 -32.36 -12.66
C THR A 157 6.22 -31.35 -12.73
N ARG A 158 6.35 -30.45 -11.74
CA ARG A 158 7.44 -29.46 -11.66
C ARG A 158 8.79 -30.13 -11.32
N ILE A 159 8.81 -31.09 -10.40
CA ILE A 159 10.01 -31.86 -10.04
C ILE A 159 10.51 -32.66 -11.24
N ALA A 160 9.60 -33.32 -11.98
CA ALA A 160 9.95 -34.08 -13.18
C ALA A 160 10.61 -33.21 -14.25
N ALA A 161 10.19 -31.95 -14.41
CA ALA A 161 10.83 -31.02 -15.34
C ALA A 161 12.22 -30.55 -14.87
N ALA A 162 12.47 -30.50 -13.56
CA ALA A 162 13.76 -30.11 -12.98
C ALA A 162 14.80 -31.25 -12.96
N GLN A 163 14.36 -32.51 -13.05
CA GLN A 163 15.21 -33.70 -13.09
C GLN A 163 15.18 -34.37 -14.48
N PRO A 164 15.93 -33.86 -15.47
CA PRO A 164 15.89 -34.36 -16.84
C PRO A 164 16.55 -35.74 -17.04
N THR A 165 17.43 -36.17 -16.13
CA THR A 165 18.20 -37.43 -16.23
C THR A 165 17.47 -38.64 -15.63
N GLN A 166 16.16 -38.69 -15.76
CA GLN A 166 15.37 -39.86 -15.33
C GLN A 166 15.50 -40.99 -16.37
N ALA A 167 15.47 -42.24 -15.89
CA ALA A 167 15.45 -43.42 -16.76
C ALA A 167 14.26 -43.36 -17.72
N ALA A 168 14.45 -43.85 -18.95
CA ALA A 168 13.44 -43.83 -20.01
C ALA A 168 12.09 -44.36 -19.47
N GLN A 169 11.08 -43.49 -19.44
CA GLN A 169 9.75 -43.89 -18.97
C GLN A 169 9.20 -44.97 -19.90
N LYS A 170 8.73 -46.07 -19.32
CA LYS A 170 8.04 -47.11 -20.09
C LYS A 170 6.72 -46.52 -20.61
N PRO A 171 6.42 -46.64 -21.91
CA PRO A 171 5.19 -46.11 -22.45
C PRO A 171 3.99 -46.77 -21.76
N GLN A 172 2.96 -45.97 -21.46
CA GLN A 172 1.74 -46.50 -20.87
C GLN A 172 1.04 -47.49 -21.81
N ALA A 173 0.26 -48.41 -21.24
CA ALA A 173 -0.54 -49.35 -22.00
C ALA A 173 -1.59 -48.62 -22.88
N ALA A 174 -1.91 -49.22 -24.02
CA ALA A 174 -2.85 -48.64 -24.98
C ALA A 174 -4.24 -48.42 -24.36
N GLN A 175 -4.79 -47.21 -24.52
CA GLN A 175 -6.11 -46.84 -24.02
C GLN A 175 -7.14 -46.89 -25.17
N TYR A 176 -8.33 -47.44 -24.91
CA TYR A 176 -9.42 -47.47 -25.88
C TYR A 176 -10.50 -46.46 -25.49
N ILE A 177 -10.73 -45.46 -26.34
CA ILE A 177 -11.72 -44.41 -26.13
C ILE A 177 -12.87 -44.61 -27.11
N ARG A 178 -14.10 -44.65 -26.59
CA ARG A 178 -15.30 -44.67 -27.42
C ARG A 178 -15.70 -43.23 -27.75
N TYR A 179 -15.63 -42.86 -29.03
CA TYR A 179 -15.97 -41.53 -29.51
C TYR A 179 -17.29 -41.54 -30.27
N THR A 180 -18.19 -40.63 -29.89
CA THR A 180 -19.43 -40.35 -30.62
C THR A 180 -19.25 -39.05 -31.39
N PRO A 181 -19.13 -39.07 -32.72
CA PRO A 181 -19.01 -37.85 -33.51
C PRO A 181 -20.26 -36.97 -33.38
N SER A 182 -20.07 -35.65 -33.30
CA SER A 182 -21.16 -34.67 -33.33
C SER A 182 -21.80 -34.55 -34.72
N GLN A 183 -20.99 -34.67 -35.77
CA GLN A 183 -21.48 -34.78 -37.15
C GLN A 183 -21.87 -36.24 -37.42
N GLN A 184 -23.17 -36.48 -37.51
CA GLN A 184 -23.74 -37.79 -37.80
C GLN A 184 -24.37 -37.77 -39.20
N GLY A 185 -24.16 -38.85 -39.95
CA GLY A 185 -24.75 -39.04 -41.27
C GLY A 185 -24.33 -40.40 -41.83
N ILE A 186 -25.17 -40.98 -42.68
CA ILE A 186 -24.92 -42.32 -43.25
C ILE A 186 -23.63 -42.36 -44.08
N ALA A 187 -23.26 -41.23 -44.69
CA ALA A 187 -22.01 -41.06 -45.44
C ALA A 187 -20.76 -40.93 -44.56
N TYR A 188 -20.91 -40.71 -43.25
CA TYR A 188 -19.80 -40.57 -42.31
C TYR A 188 -19.64 -41.82 -41.46
N ASN A 189 -18.40 -42.15 -41.10
CA ASN A 189 -18.07 -43.29 -40.22
C ASN A 189 -18.70 -44.62 -40.69
N SER A 190 -18.81 -44.83 -42.01
CA SER A 190 -19.40 -46.02 -42.65
C SER A 190 -20.79 -46.39 -42.09
N GLY A 191 -21.60 -45.39 -41.72
CA GLY A 191 -22.93 -45.58 -41.12
C GLY A 191 -22.93 -45.94 -39.63
N ALA A 192 -21.76 -46.11 -39.00
CA ALA A 192 -21.65 -46.38 -37.58
C ALA A 192 -21.83 -45.09 -36.75
N LYS A 193 -22.64 -45.19 -35.69
CA LYS A 193 -22.94 -44.05 -34.81
C LYS A 193 -21.76 -43.65 -33.91
N GLN A 194 -20.86 -44.59 -33.64
CA GLN A 194 -19.70 -44.43 -32.75
C GLN A 194 -18.47 -45.08 -33.37
N ARG A 195 -17.28 -44.66 -32.93
CA ARG A 195 -16.01 -45.30 -33.28
C ARG A 195 -15.16 -45.51 -32.03
N VAL A 196 -14.40 -46.59 -31.98
CA VAL A 196 -13.46 -46.87 -30.89
C VAL A 196 -12.06 -46.52 -31.37
N ILE A 197 -11.37 -45.67 -30.63
CA ILE A 197 -10.04 -45.18 -30.95
C ILE A 197 -9.06 -45.77 -29.95
N ARG A 198 -8.03 -46.44 -30.47
CA ARG A 198 -6.89 -46.91 -29.66
C ARG A 198 -5.84 -45.80 -29.59
N MET A 199 -5.69 -45.18 -28.43
CA MET A 199 -4.67 -44.19 -28.14
C MET A 199 -3.41 -44.89 -27.59
N VAL A 200 -2.27 -44.62 -28.21
CA VAL A 200 -0.95 -45.10 -27.77
C VAL A 200 -0.04 -43.89 -27.65
N GLU A 201 0.66 -43.76 -26.53
CA GLU A 201 1.65 -42.71 -26.32
C GLU A 201 2.86 -42.96 -27.22
N MET A 202 3.27 -41.96 -28.00
CA MET A 202 4.45 -42.06 -28.85
C MET A 202 5.70 -42.05 -27.98
N GLN A 203 6.52 -43.09 -28.09
CA GLN A 203 7.77 -43.19 -27.34
C GLN A 203 8.68 -41.98 -27.66
N LYS A 204 9.09 -41.26 -26.61
CA LYS A 204 9.94 -40.07 -26.71
C LYS A 204 11.42 -40.46 -26.70
N ASP A 205 12.20 -39.85 -27.58
CA ASP A 205 13.64 -40.05 -27.62
C ASP A 205 14.32 -39.30 -26.45
N PRO A 206 15.08 -39.99 -25.58
CA PRO A 206 15.79 -39.35 -24.46
C PRO A 206 16.92 -38.40 -24.91
N MET A 207 17.42 -38.52 -26.13
CA MET A 207 18.49 -37.66 -26.68
C MET A 207 17.94 -36.51 -27.54
N GLU A 208 16.62 -36.44 -27.72
CA GLU A 208 16.00 -35.38 -28.50
C GLU A 208 15.97 -34.05 -27.72
N PRO A 209 16.56 -32.96 -28.25
CA PRO A 209 16.50 -31.65 -27.60
C PRO A 209 15.10 -31.03 -27.68
N PRO A 210 14.79 -30.00 -26.87
CA PRO A 210 13.51 -29.30 -26.93
C PRO A 210 13.18 -28.77 -28.34
N ARG A 211 12.05 -29.22 -28.91
CA ARG A 211 11.66 -28.94 -30.30
C ARG A 211 11.33 -27.47 -30.59
N PHE A 212 10.80 -26.73 -29.62
CA PHE A 212 10.25 -25.39 -29.83
C PHE A 212 10.89 -24.35 -28.92
N LYS A 213 10.97 -23.11 -29.42
CA LYS A 213 11.47 -21.95 -28.67
C LYS A 213 10.40 -21.43 -27.70
N THR A 214 10.57 -21.64 -26.40
CA THR A 214 9.64 -21.19 -25.34
C THR A 214 9.86 -19.72 -24.92
N ASN A 215 10.89 -19.05 -25.43
CA ASN A 215 11.28 -17.70 -25.01
C ASN A 215 10.45 -16.57 -25.65
N LYS A 216 9.35 -16.87 -26.35
CA LYS A 216 8.47 -15.87 -26.94
C LYS A 216 7.74 -15.12 -25.82
N LYS A 217 8.15 -13.88 -25.55
CA LYS A 217 7.49 -13.00 -24.57
C LYS A 217 6.21 -12.43 -25.17
N ILE A 218 5.09 -12.73 -24.52
CA ILE A 218 3.76 -12.23 -24.89
C ILE A 218 3.37 -11.18 -23.83
N PRO A 219 2.73 -10.06 -24.20
CA PRO A 219 2.19 -9.12 -23.22
C PRO A 219 1.22 -9.84 -22.27
N ARG A 220 1.10 -9.34 -21.04
CA ARG A 220 0.13 -9.88 -20.09
C ARG A 220 -1.27 -9.78 -20.70
N GLY A 221 -2.02 -10.89 -20.69
CA GLY A 221 -3.41 -10.90 -21.12
C GLY A 221 -4.28 -9.95 -20.30
N PRO A 222 -5.51 -9.66 -20.77
CA PRO A 222 -6.43 -8.84 -20.00
C PRO A 222 -6.67 -9.48 -18.61
N PRO A 223 -6.81 -8.65 -17.55
CA PRO A 223 -7.18 -9.17 -16.24
C PRO A 223 -8.58 -9.79 -16.28
N SER A 224 -8.98 -10.42 -15.18
CA SER A 224 -10.39 -10.72 -14.96
C SER A 224 -11.25 -9.46 -15.11
N PRO A 225 -12.53 -9.57 -15.53
CA PRO A 225 -13.45 -8.44 -15.51
C PRO A 225 -13.37 -7.72 -14.16
N PRO A 226 -13.33 -6.38 -14.15
CA PRO A 226 -13.19 -5.62 -12.91
C PRO A 226 -14.39 -5.91 -12.02
N ALA A 227 -14.12 -6.23 -10.76
CA ALA A 227 -15.18 -6.41 -9.77
C ALA A 227 -15.85 -5.05 -9.46
N PRO A 228 -17.15 -5.02 -9.17
CA PRO A 228 -17.83 -3.81 -8.72
C PRO A 228 -17.19 -3.27 -7.44
N VAL A 229 -17.01 -1.96 -7.41
CA VAL A 229 -16.40 -1.27 -6.27
C VAL A 229 -17.49 -0.93 -5.26
N MET A 230 -17.53 -1.65 -4.14
CA MET A 230 -18.54 -1.53 -3.10
C MET A 230 -18.07 -0.55 -2.02
N HIS A 231 -18.00 0.73 -2.35
CA HIS A 231 -17.67 1.79 -1.38
C HIS A 231 -18.93 2.34 -0.71
N SER A 232 -18.75 2.95 0.46
CA SER A 232 -19.74 3.89 0.99
C SER A 232 -19.88 5.10 0.06
N PRO A 233 -20.99 5.86 0.14
CA PRO A 233 -21.14 7.11 -0.59
C PRO A 233 -19.93 8.03 -0.38
N SER A 234 -19.49 8.71 -1.45
CA SER A 234 -18.30 9.57 -1.38
C SER A 234 -18.49 10.67 -0.35
N ARG A 235 -17.51 10.81 0.55
CA ARG A 235 -17.48 11.93 1.49
C ARG A 235 -17.22 13.22 0.71
N LYS A 236 -18.01 14.26 0.97
CA LYS A 236 -17.81 15.58 0.35
C LYS A 236 -16.53 16.20 0.91
N VAL A 237 -15.50 16.30 0.09
CA VAL A 237 -14.23 16.95 0.45
C VAL A 237 -14.45 18.45 0.51
N THR A 238 -13.98 19.08 1.59
CA THR A 238 -14.04 20.54 1.72
C THR A 238 -12.87 21.20 0.98
N VAL A 239 -13.05 22.42 0.47
CA VAL A 239 -11.95 23.15 -0.20
C VAL A 239 -10.77 23.36 0.75
N LYS A 240 -11.05 23.57 2.05
CA LYS A 240 -10.03 23.70 3.09
C LYS A 240 -9.18 22.43 3.21
N GLU A 241 -9.82 21.27 3.32
CA GLU A 241 -9.13 19.98 3.37
C GLU A 241 -8.28 19.77 2.11
N GLN A 242 -8.82 20.03 0.93
CA GLN A 242 -8.07 19.90 -0.33
C GLN A 242 -6.83 20.80 -0.38
N GLN A 243 -6.90 22.01 0.20
CA GLN A 243 -5.77 22.94 0.26
C GLN A 243 -4.71 22.50 1.28
N GLU A 244 -5.13 21.97 2.42
CA GLU A 244 -4.24 21.44 3.46
C GLU A 244 -3.44 20.23 2.97
N TRP A 245 -4.07 19.39 2.15
CA TRP A 245 -3.42 18.23 1.51
C TRP A 245 -2.65 18.57 0.23
N LYS A 246 -2.51 19.86 -0.13
CA LYS A 246 -1.71 20.26 -1.29
C LYS A 246 -0.22 20.20 -0.96
N ILE A 247 0.42 19.10 -1.38
CA ILE A 247 1.85 18.89 -1.18
C ILE A 247 2.66 19.87 -2.03
N PRO A 248 3.53 20.71 -1.43
CA PRO A 248 4.43 21.59 -2.19
C PRO A 248 5.41 20.79 -3.07
N PRO A 249 5.84 21.34 -4.22
CA PRO A 249 6.81 20.67 -5.08
C PRO A 249 8.15 20.50 -4.35
N CYS A 250 8.77 19.32 -4.52
CA CYS A 250 10.09 19.06 -3.95
C CYS A 250 11.18 19.75 -4.78
N ILE A 251 11.73 20.83 -4.26
CA ILE A 251 12.89 21.51 -4.82
C ILE A 251 14.12 21.02 -4.07
N SER A 252 14.88 20.13 -4.70
CA SER A 252 16.06 19.54 -4.05
C SER A 252 17.32 20.35 -4.32
N ASN A 253 18.19 20.45 -3.31
CA ASN A 253 19.51 21.11 -3.44
C ASN A 253 20.55 20.23 -4.17
N TRP A 254 20.27 18.94 -4.39
CA TRP A 254 21.22 17.99 -5.00
C TRP A 254 20.85 17.56 -6.43
N LYS A 255 19.56 17.35 -6.71
CA LYS A 255 19.11 16.74 -7.97
C LYS A 255 18.11 17.63 -8.69
N ASN A 256 18.42 17.87 -9.96
CA ASN A 256 17.53 18.54 -10.90
C ASN A 256 17.51 17.74 -12.20
N ALA A 257 16.75 16.64 -12.21
CA ALA A 257 16.75 15.68 -13.31
C ALA A 257 16.33 16.30 -14.66
N LYS A 258 15.45 17.30 -14.63
CA LYS A 258 14.95 17.99 -15.82
C LYS A 258 15.68 19.31 -16.12
N GLY A 259 16.68 19.68 -15.33
CA GLY A 259 17.49 20.88 -15.56
C GLY A 259 16.73 22.21 -15.44
N TYR A 260 15.65 22.28 -14.66
CA TYR A 260 14.88 23.53 -14.52
C TYR A 260 15.69 24.67 -13.90
N THR A 261 15.54 25.87 -14.44
CA THR A 261 16.06 27.10 -13.85
C THR A 261 15.12 27.54 -12.74
N ILE A 262 15.53 27.34 -11.49
CA ILE A 262 14.73 27.66 -10.30
C ILE A 262 15.29 28.94 -9.67
N PRO A 263 14.47 29.96 -9.40
CA PRO A 263 14.94 31.17 -8.73
C PRO A 263 15.45 30.86 -7.32
N LEU A 264 16.37 31.70 -6.83
CA LEU A 264 17.11 31.43 -5.60
C LEU A 264 16.19 31.38 -4.37
N ASP A 265 15.13 32.19 -4.34
CA ASP A 265 14.14 32.20 -3.25
C ASP A 265 13.47 30.83 -3.11
N LYS A 266 13.02 30.21 -4.22
CA LYS A 266 12.37 28.89 -4.20
C LYS A 266 13.36 27.76 -3.95
N ARG A 267 14.62 27.92 -4.33
CA ARG A 267 15.67 26.93 -4.03
C ARG A 267 15.99 26.87 -2.54
N LEU A 268 15.99 28.02 -1.87
CA LEU A 268 16.24 28.13 -0.43
C LEU A 268 14.95 28.02 0.42
N ALA A 269 13.77 28.08 -0.20
CA ALA A 269 12.49 28.10 0.53
C ALA A 269 12.23 26.85 1.38
N ALA A 270 12.70 25.68 0.95
CA ALA A 270 12.54 24.43 1.71
C ALA A 270 13.63 24.27 2.81
N ASP A 271 14.54 25.21 2.91
CA ASP A 271 15.67 25.15 3.82
C ASP A 271 15.31 25.73 5.18
N GLY A 272 15.05 24.85 6.14
CA GLY A 272 14.67 25.21 7.52
C GLY A 272 15.77 25.93 8.32
N ARG A 273 16.94 26.19 7.74
CA ARG A 273 18.03 26.94 8.39
C ARG A 273 17.60 28.34 8.87
N GLY A 274 16.67 28.98 8.17
CA GLY A 274 16.12 30.29 8.58
C GLY A 274 15.14 30.23 9.75
N LEU A 275 14.66 29.04 10.13
CA LEU A 275 13.79 28.83 11.29
C LEU A 275 14.59 28.46 12.55
N GLN A 276 15.90 28.23 12.41
CA GLN A 276 16.78 27.95 13.54
C GLN A 276 17.26 29.26 14.15
N ASP A 277 16.78 29.60 15.35
CA ASP A 277 17.34 30.67 16.16
C ASP A 277 18.51 30.12 16.99
N PRO A 278 19.78 30.44 16.66
CA PRO A 278 20.91 29.96 17.44
C PRO A 278 20.91 30.63 18.82
N HIS A 279 20.47 29.88 19.83
CA HIS A 279 20.52 30.32 21.23
C HIS A 279 21.88 30.01 21.84
N ILE A 280 22.53 31.03 22.45
CA ILE A 280 23.81 30.89 23.16
C ILE A 280 23.55 30.99 24.66
N ASN A 281 24.16 30.10 25.45
CA ASN A 281 23.99 30.04 26.89
C ASN A 281 24.88 31.06 27.62
N ASP A 282 24.33 31.81 28.57
CA ASP A 282 25.06 32.79 29.41
C ASP A 282 26.24 32.20 30.20
N LYS A 283 26.27 30.88 30.40
CA LYS A 283 27.42 30.19 31.00
C LYS A 283 28.71 30.41 30.22
N PHE A 284 28.63 30.61 28.90
CA PHE A 284 29.81 30.94 28.09
C PHE A 284 30.41 32.30 28.48
N ALA A 285 29.57 33.30 28.80
CA ALA A 285 30.04 34.59 29.30
C ALA A 285 30.69 34.44 30.68
N LYS A 286 30.03 33.73 31.61
CA LYS A 286 30.58 33.45 32.96
C LYS A 286 31.92 32.71 32.90
N LEU A 287 32.06 31.75 31.98
CA LEU A 287 33.30 31.02 31.76
C LEU A 287 34.40 31.92 31.20
N ALA A 288 34.08 32.73 30.19
CA ALA A 288 35.03 33.67 29.60
C ALA A 288 35.54 34.69 30.64
N GLU A 289 34.64 35.23 31.46
CA GLU A 289 35.00 36.14 32.56
C GLU A 289 35.85 35.45 33.62
N ALA A 290 35.47 34.22 34.04
CA ALA A 290 36.25 33.46 35.01
C ALA A 290 37.68 33.18 34.51
N LEU A 291 37.83 32.80 33.24
CA LEU A 291 39.14 32.59 32.61
C LEU A 291 39.94 33.88 32.53
N TYR A 292 39.31 35.02 32.21
CA TYR A 292 39.99 36.31 32.16
C TYR A 292 40.48 36.75 33.55
N ILE A 293 39.66 36.54 34.59
CA ILE A 293 40.05 36.80 35.99
C ILE A 293 41.21 35.88 36.41
N ALA A 294 41.13 34.59 36.04
CA ALA A 294 42.17 33.62 36.33
C ALA A 294 43.51 33.98 35.66
N ASP A 295 43.50 34.40 34.39
CA ASP A 295 44.73 34.85 33.69
C ASP A 295 45.35 36.07 34.37
N ARG A 296 44.53 37.08 34.71
CA ARG A 296 45.01 38.27 35.41
C ARG A 296 45.66 37.90 36.76
N LYS A 297 45.02 37.03 37.52
CA LYS A 297 45.55 36.56 38.82
C LYS A 297 46.81 35.72 38.67
N ALA A 298 46.90 34.89 37.63
CA ALA A 298 48.10 34.13 37.33
C ALA A 298 49.28 35.06 36.99
N ARG A 299 49.06 36.10 36.18
CA ARG A 299 50.09 37.11 35.85
C ARG A 299 50.56 37.89 37.08
N GLU A 300 49.63 38.38 37.91
CA GLU A 300 49.95 39.05 39.18
C GLU A 300 50.80 38.13 40.08
N ALA A 301 50.44 36.85 40.21
CA ALA A 301 51.17 35.90 41.02
C ALA A 301 52.57 35.55 40.46
N VAL A 302 52.73 35.54 39.13
CA VAL A 302 54.04 35.36 38.48
C VAL A 302 54.91 36.60 38.67
N GLU A 303 54.36 37.80 38.50
CA GLU A 303 55.10 39.05 38.69
C GLU A 303 55.55 39.22 40.14
N MET A 304 54.67 38.97 41.11
CA MET A 304 55.03 39.01 42.53
C MET A 304 56.13 38.00 42.87
N ARG A 305 56.06 36.77 42.33
CA ARG A 305 57.13 35.77 42.51
C ARG A 305 58.44 36.24 41.90
N ALA A 306 58.44 36.76 40.67
CA ALA A 306 59.63 37.31 40.04
C ALA A 306 60.22 38.50 40.84
N GLN A 307 59.38 39.36 41.43
CA GLN A 307 59.86 40.45 42.28
C GLN A 307 60.46 39.95 43.60
N LEU A 308 59.87 38.93 44.23
CA LEU A 308 60.40 38.30 45.44
C LEU A 308 61.73 37.58 45.15
N GLU A 309 61.81 36.81 44.07
CA GLU A 309 63.05 36.15 43.64
C GLU A 309 64.15 37.16 43.36
N LYS A 310 63.84 38.29 42.72
CA LYS A 310 64.78 39.41 42.55
C LYS A 310 65.26 39.98 43.90
N LYS A 311 64.36 40.18 44.87
CA LYS A 311 64.73 40.66 46.21
C LYS A 311 65.60 39.65 46.98
N VAL A 312 65.29 38.37 46.91
CA VAL A 312 66.12 37.30 47.51
C VAL A 312 67.50 37.27 46.84
N ALA A 313 67.56 37.32 45.51
CA ALA A 313 68.81 37.38 44.77
C ALA A 313 69.63 38.64 45.12
N GLN A 314 68.99 39.80 45.35
CA GLN A 314 69.66 41.01 45.80
C GLN A 314 70.20 40.86 47.22
N ARG A 315 69.42 40.30 48.17
CA ARG A 315 69.88 40.00 49.54
C ARG A 315 71.05 39.01 49.55
N ASP A 316 71.02 38.01 48.67
CA ASP A 316 72.10 37.03 48.55
C ASP A 316 73.36 37.65 47.94
N LYS A 317 73.21 38.60 47.00
CA LYS A 317 74.34 39.43 46.52
C LYS A 317 74.90 40.30 47.64
N GLU A 318 74.06 41.01 48.40
CA GLU A 318 74.49 41.80 49.58
C GLU A 318 75.25 40.94 50.58
N LYS A 319 74.76 39.73 50.92
CA LYS A 319 75.48 38.79 51.81
C LYS A 319 76.82 38.35 51.22
N LYS A 320 76.91 38.11 49.92
CA LYS A 320 78.18 37.76 49.25
C LYS A 320 79.16 38.94 49.28
N GLU A 321 78.70 40.17 49.06
CA GLU A 321 79.51 41.38 49.18
C GLU A 321 80.02 41.56 50.61
N LEU A 322 79.17 41.41 51.63
CA LEU A 322 79.59 41.43 53.04
C LEU A 322 80.64 40.36 53.34
N LYS A 323 80.43 39.13 52.86
CA LYS A 323 81.40 38.03 53.03
C LYS A 323 82.73 38.31 52.33
N LEU A 324 82.71 38.97 51.17
CA LEU A 324 83.91 39.42 50.47
C LEU A 324 84.63 40.53 51.24
N VAL A 325 83.90 41.45 51.87
CA VAL A 325 84.47 42.49 52.73
C VAL A 325 85.13 41.88 53.97
N GLU A 326 84.47 40.95 54.66
CA GLU A 326 85.05 40.23 55.80
C GLU A 326 86.31 39.44 55.41
N LEU A 327 86.29 38.77 54.25
CA LEU A 327 87.44 38.02 53.74
C LEU A 327 88.60 38.96 53.35
N ALA A 328 88.30 40.13 52.78
CA ALA A 328 89.30 41.16 52.50
C ALA A 328 89.88 41.77 53.79
N GLN A 329 89.07 41.90 54.85
CA GLN A 329 89.54 42.36 56.16
C GLN A 329 90.44 41.32 56.83
N LYS A 330 90.06 40.04 56.82
CA LYS A 330 90.93 38.92 57.25
C LYS A 330 92.24 38.85 56.47
N ALA A 331 92.20 39.00 55.14
CA ALA A 331 93.41 39.03 54.31
C ALA A 331 94.31 40.24 54.61
N ARG A 332 93.75 41.39 55.02
CA ARG A 332 94.53 42.54 55.51
C ARG A 332 95.15 42.27 56.88
N GLU A 333 94.43 41.62 57.78
CA GLU A 333 94.93 41.21 59.10
C GLU A 333 96.07 40.19 58.98
N GLU A 334 95.95 39.19 58.10
CA GLU A 334 97.03 38.23 57.79
C GLU A 334 98.26 38.91 57.16
N ARG A 335 98.05 39.90 56.28
CA ARG A 335 99.15 40.69 55.69
C ARG A 335 99.84 41.61 56.70
N ALA A 336 99.14 42.08 57.73
CA ALA A 336 99.73 42.82 58.84
C ALA A 336 100.53 41.91 59.81
N GLY A 337 100.34 40.58 59.73
CA GLY A 337 101.01 39.59 60.58
C GLY A 337 102.37 39.06 60.08
N ILE A 338 102.86 39.43 58.89
CA ILE A 338 104.14 38.90 58.35
C ILE A 338 105.09 40.01 57.86
N ARG A 339 105.97 40.42 58.77
CA ARG A 339 107.36 40.92 58.61
C ARG A 339 108.01 40.65 59.98
N THR A 340 108.80 39.59 60.21
CA THR A 340 110.16 39.25 59.73
C THR A 340 110.36 37.73 59.90
N THR A 341 110.97 36.89 59.04
CA THR A 341 112.32 36.90 58.45
C THR A 341 112.47 35.80 57.36
N ALA A 342 113.26 36.11 56.33
CA ALA A 342 114.24 35.24 55.64
C ALA A 342 113.84 34.00 54.77
N THR A 343 114.23 34.13 53.48
CA THR A 343 114.98 33.18 52.61
C THR A 343 114.36 31.88 52.08
N ASP A 344 114.13 31.91 50.76
CA ASP A 344 114.77 31.09 49.70
C ASP A 344 114.10 29.77 49.23
N ARG A 345 114.20 29.56 47.90
CA ARG A 345 114.09 28.32 47.08
C ARG A 345 112.71 27.93 46.51
N THR A 346 112.44 28.28 45.25
CA THR A 346 112.70 27.56 43.96
C THR A 346 111.62 26.56 43.57
N ASP A 347 111.06 26.77 42.36
CA ASP A 347 110.63 25.80 41.35
C ASP A 347 109.56 24.75 41.73
N GLU A 348 108.67 24.21 40.89
CA GLU A 348 108.47 24.19 39.44
C GLU A 348 107.06 23.61 39.19
N GLU A 349 106.47 23.96 38.04
CA GLU A 349 105.63 23.08 37.20
C GLU A 349 104.21 22.58 37.56
N LYS A 350 103.36 22.65 36.51
CA LYS A 350 102.24 21.76 36.09
C LYS A 350 100.91 21.89 36.86
N ARG A 351 99.71 21.75 36.27
CA ARG A 351 99.14 21.68 34.90
C ARG A 351 97.61 21.50 35.12
N GLU A 352 96.79 21.81 34.12
CA GLU A 352 95.37 21.40 33.95
C GLU A 352 94.34 22.14 34.82
N GLY A 353 93.18 22.65 34.39
CA GLY A 353 92.40 22.67 33.14
C GLY A 353 90.93 22.90 33.55
N PRO A 354 90.12 23.77 32.92
CA PRO A 354 88.71 23.90 33.29
C PRO A 354 87.84 22.98 32.41
N ALA A 355 87.16 22.02 33.05
CA ALA A 355 86.04 21.31 32.45
C ALA A 355 84.74 22.06 32.76
N SER A 356 84.09 22.48 31.69
CA SER A 356 82.72 22.95 31.61
C SER A 356 81.73 21.84 32.01
N SER A 357 80.65 22.23 32.67
CA SER A 357 79.30 21.67 32.46
C SER A 357 78.26 22.74 32.78
#